data_AF-A0A967TE83-F1
#
_entry.id   AF-A0A967TE83-F1
#
_cell.length_a   1.000
_cell.length_b   1.000
_cell.length_c   1.000
_cell.angle_alpha   90.00
_cell.angle_beta   90.00
_cell.angle_gamma   90.00
#
_symmetry.space_group_name_H-M   'P 1'
#
loop_
_entity.id
_entity.type
_entity.pdbx_description
1 polymer ?
#
loop_
_entity_poly.entity_id
_entity_poly.type
_entity_poly.pdbx_seq_one_letter_code
_entity_poly.pdbx_strand_id
1 'polypeptide(L)'
;MTRETAQRVLALADLDLGRLSRRAASREFTAVETGLTVHGGLRSRVRRIETRNVVGLRRGEERPGEVITLTTHYDHLGVGETV
;
A
#
# COMPACT_ATOMS: atom_id res chain seq x y z
N MET A 1 9.93 0.45 -7.40
CA MET A 1 11.17 -0.33 -7.19
C MET A 1 10.77 -1.66 -6.58
N THR A 2 11.17 -2.80 -7.15
CA THR A 2 10.85 -4.11 -6.58
C THR A 2 11.81 -4.45 -5.43
N ARG A 3 11.46 -5.44 -4.61
CA ARG A 3 12.32 -5.91 -3.50
C ARG A 3 13.69 -6.38 -4.00
N GLU A 4 13.71 -7.10 -5.10
CA GLU A 4 14.92 -7.63 -5.74
C GLU A 4 15.79 -6.50 -6.29
N THR A 5 15.17 -5.41 -6.76
CA THR A 5 15.90 -4.21 -7.19
C THR A 5 16.52 -3.51 -5.99
N ALA A 6 15.78 -3.36 -4.89
CA ALA A 6 16.29 -2.76 -3.66
C ALA A 6 17.47 -3.55 -3.06
N GLN A 7 17.40 -4.89 -3.07
CA GLN A 7 18.51 -5.76 -2.66
C GLN A 7 19.77 -5.50 -3.49
N ARG A 8 19.62 -5.46 -4.82
CA ARG A 8 20.74 -5.21 -5.74
C ARG A 8 21.35 -3.83 -5.55
N VAL A 9 20.54 -2.79 -5.36
CA VAL A 9 21.03 -1.42 -5.15
C VAL A 9 21.78 -1.31 -3.82
N LEU A 10 21.24 -1.83 -2.72
CA LEU A 10 21.90 -1.77 -1.41
C LEU A 10 23.19 -2.59 -1.36
N ALA A 11 23.25 -3.70 -2.08
CA ALA A 11 24.47 -4.49 -2.22
C ALA A 11 25.64 -3.69 -2.85
N LEU A 12 25.37 -2.63 -3.62
CA LEU A 12 26.43 -1.73 -4.14
C LEU A 12 27.15 -0.95 -3.03
N ALA A 13 26.54 -0.85 -1.85
CA ALA A 13 27.11 -0.21 -0.67
C ALA A 13 27.43 -1.24 0.45
N ASP A 14 27.57 -2.53 0.10
CA ASP A 14 27.78 -3.63 1.05
C ASP A 14 26.67 -3.75 2.13
N LEU A 15 25.46 -3.30 1.82
CA LEU A 15 24.30 -3.34 2.72
C LEU A 15 23.35 -4.48 2.39
N ASP A 16 23.00 -5.29 3.39
CA ASP A 16 21.99 -6.33 3.28
C ASP A 16 20.59 -5.82 3.63
N LEU A 17 19.68 -5.82 2.65
CA LEU A 17 18.30 -5.37 2.84
C LEU A 17 17.59 -6.14 3.96
N GLY A 18 17.82 -7.46 4.07
CA GLY A 18 17.14 -8.28 5.08
C GLY A 18 17.50 -7.86 6.51
N ARG A 19 18.79 -7.65 6.77
CA ARG A 19 19.33 -7.16 8.04
C ARG A 19 18.83 -5.75 8.34
N LEU A 20 18.82 -4.87 7.34
CA LEU A 20 18.30 -3.52 7.49
C LEU A 20 16.81 -3.51 7.83
N SER A 21 15.99 -4.30 7.13
CA SER A 21 14.56 -4.43 7.41
C SER A 21 14.28 -4.94 8.82
N ARG A 22 15.05 -5.93 9.31
CA ARG A 22 14.90 -6.42 10.69
C ARG A 22 15.26 -5.36 11.72
N ARG A 23 16.33 -4.60 11.51
CA ARG A 23 16.70 -3.47 12.38
C ARG A 23 15.64 -2.38 12.39
N ALA A 24 15.06 -2.07 11.23
CA ALA A 24 14.02 -1.07 11.08
C ALA A 24 12.69 -1.42 11.79
N ALA A 25 12.47 -2.70 12.11
CA ALA A 25 11.28 -3.14 12.83
C ALA A 25 11.35 -2.91 14.35
N SER A 26 12.51 -2.49 14.88
CA SER A 26 12.71 -2.21 16.30
C SER A 26 12.40 -0.73 16.62
N ARG A 27 11.95 -0.45 17.85
CA ARG A 27 11.65 0.91 18.32
C ARG A 27 12.91 1.76 18.50
N GLU A 28 14.05 1.09 18.68
CA GLU A 28 15.38 1.67 18.85
C GLU A 28 16.07 1.96 17.50
N PHE A 29 15.35 1.79 16.39
CA PHE A 29 15.89 2.02 15.06
C PHE A 29 16.49 3.42 14.91
N THR A 30 17.71 3.46 14.41
CA THR A 30 18.36 4.68 13.92
C THR A 30 18.62 4.51 12.42
N ALA A 31 18.42 5.59 11.67
CA ALA A 31 18.64 5.59 10.22
C ALA A 31 20.08 5.15 9.87
N VAL A 32 20.21 4.43 8.76
CA VAL A 32 21.51 3.98 8.23
C VAL A 32 21.77 4.75 6.94
N GLU A 33 22.78 5.60 6.98
CA GLU A 33 23.28 6.28 5.78
C GLU A 33 23.83 5.26 4.79
N THR A 34 23.33 5.28 3.56
CA THR A 34 23.70 4.30 2.53
C THR A 34 24.81 4.79 1.61
N GLY A 35 25.04 6.11 1.55
CA GLY A 35 25.96 6.73 0.59
C GLY A 35 25.51 6.63 -0.87
N LEU A 36 24.31 6.10 -1.14
CA LEU A 36 23.80 5.89 -2.49
C LEU A 36 22.91 7.06 -2.93
N THR A 37 23.16 7.57 -4.13
CA THR A 37 22.23 8.47 -4.82
C THR A 37 21.43 7.68 -5.85
N VAL A 38 20.10 7.78 -5.81
CA VAL A 38 19.20 7.07 -6.73
C VAL A 38 18.36 8.07 -7.51
N HIS A 39 18.38 7.96 -8.84
CA HIS A 39 17.49 8.71 -9.72
C HIS A 39 16.37 7.80 -10.22
N GLY A 40 15.12 8.20 -9.99
CA GLY A 40 13.93 7.47 -10.42
C GLY A 40 13.00 8.36 -11.25
N GLY A 41 12.38 7.78 -12.27
CA GLY A 41 11.33 8.43 -13.05
C GLY A 41 10.02 7.64 -12.97
N LEU A 42 8.91 8.33 -12.76
CA LEU A 42 7.57 7.75 -12.82
C LEU A 42 6.80 8.38 -13.97
N ARG A 43 6.21 7.56 -14.84
CA ARG A 43 5.27 8.00 -15.87
C ARG A 43 3.89 7.51 -15.48
N SER A 44 2.99 8.44 -15.17
CA SER A 44 1.60 8.14 -14.82
C SER A 44 0.65 8.84 -15.77
N ARG A 45 -0.57 8.30 -15.92
CA ARG A 45 -1.65 8.91 -16.70
C ARG A 45 -2.90 8.97 -15.84
N VAL A 46 -3.69 10.02 -16.02
CA VAL A 46 -5.03 10.12 -15.43
C VAL A 46 -6.02 9.51 -16.41
N ARG A 47 -6.89 8.64 -15.90
CA ARG A 47 -8.00 8.06 -16.65
C ARG A 47 -9.27 8.16 -15.82
N ARG A 48 -10.41 8.25 -16.50
CA ARG A 48 -11.72 8.07 -15.86
C ARG A 48 -11.98 6.58 -15.72
N ILE A 49 -12.51 6.16 -14.58
CA ILE A 49 -12.94 4.80 -14.31
C ILE A 49 -14.40 4.82 -13.88
N GLU A 50 -15.14 3.76 -14.18
CA GLU A 50 -16.48 3.54 -13.68
C GLU A 50 -16.42 2.41 -12.65
N THR A 51 -16.77 2.73 -11.40
CA THR A 51 -16.83 1.75 -10.30
C THR A 51 -18.25 1.67 -9.77
N ARG A 52 -18.54 0.65 -8.95
CA ARG A 52 -19.89 0.42 -8.43
C ARG A 52 -19.85 0.41 -6.91
N ASN A 53 -20.77 1.11 -6.28
CA ASN A 53 -21.06 0.89 -4.88
C ASN A 53 -22.12 -0.20 -4.76
N VAL A 54 -21.94 -1.13 -3.82
CA VAL A 54 -22.93 -2.16 -3.50
C VAL A 54 -23.45 -1.89 -2.10
N VAL A 55 -24.78 -1.78 -1.96
CA VAL A 55 -25.43 -1.46 -0.69
C VAL A 55 -26.54 -2.46 -0.43
N GLY A 56 -26.58 -2.99 0.79
CA GLY A 56 -27.71 -3.73 1.33
C GLY A 56 -28.36 -2.96 2.47
N LEU A 57 -29.68 -3.09 2.61
CA LEU A 57 -30.43 -2.47 3.70
C LEU A 57 -31.27 -3.52 4.44
N ARG A 58 -31.00 -3.68 5.73
CA ARG A 58 -31.91 -4.35 6.68
C ARG A 58 -32.72 -3.25 7.36
N ARG A 59 -34.03 -3.17 7.11
CA ARG A 59 -34.89 -2.17 7.76
C ARG A 59 -35.05 -2.52 9.25
N GLY A 60 -34.91 -1.50 10.10
CA GLY A 60 -35.24 -1.62 11.52
C GLY A 60 -36.75 -1.68 11.74
N GLU A 61 -37.17 -2.35 12.81
CA GLU A 61 -38.59 -2.54 13.12
C GLU A 61 -39.19 -1.32 13.82
N GLU A 62 -38.52 -0.80 14.85
CA GLU A 62 -39.03 0.32 15.67
C GLU A 62 -38.77 1.70 15.05
N ARG A 63 -37.59 1.87 14.42
CA ARG A 63 -37.12 3.14 13.86
C ARG A 63 -36.62 2.97 12.43
N PRO A 64 -37.50 2.63 11.46
CA PRO A 64 -37.09 2.33 10.08
C PRO A 64 -36.47 3.51 9.33
N GLY A 65 -36.59 4.74 9.85
CA GLY A 65 -35.97 5.95 9.30
C GLY A 65 -34.55 6.23 9.83
N GLU A 66 -34.09 5.54 10.87
CA GLU A 66 -32.73 5.68 11.40
C GLU A 66 -31.81 4.63 10.74
N VAL A 67 -30.59 5.03 10.37
CA VAL A 67 -29.66 4.17 9.62
C VAL A 67 -28.31 4.09 10.34
N ILE A 68 -27.84 2.86 10.57
CA ILE A 68 -26.46 2.59 10.99
C ILE A 68 -25.70 2.08 9.76
N THR A 69 -24.60 2.73 9.42
CA THR A 69 -23.77 2.36 8.26
C THR A 69 -22.55 1.57 8.71
N LEU A 70 -22.36 0.39 8.14
CA LEU A 70 -21.12 -0.38 8.21
C LEU A 70 -20.59 -0.53 6.78
N THR A 71 -19.33 -0.18 6.54
CA THR A 71 -18.75 -0.12 5.20
C THR A 71 -17.35 -0.71 5.15
N THR A 72 -16.96 -1.20 3.98
CA THR A 72 -15.59 -1.53 3.59
C THR A 72 -15.40 -1.20 2.11
N HIS A 73 -14.17 -0.93 1.71
CA HIS A 73 -13.82 -0.92 0.29
C HIS A 73 -13.64 -2.37 -0.22
N TYR A 74 -13.92 -2.63 -1.50
CA TYR A 74 -13.73 -3.94 -2.14
C TYR A 74 -12.67 -3.91 -3.24
N ASP A 75 -12.29 -2.72 -3.70
CA ASP A 75 -11.22 -2.54 -4.67
C ASP A 75 -9.85 -2.77 -4.03
N HIS A 76 -8.93 -3.30 -4.84
CA HIS A 76 -7.57 -3.62 -4.42
C HIS A 76 -6.56 -3.15 -5.47
N LEU A 77 -5.40 -2.69 -5.00
CA LEU A 77 -4.24 -2.41 -5.85
C LEU A 77 -3.33 -3.65 -5.86
N GLY A 78 -3.26 -4.41 -6.97
CA GLY A 78 -2.39 -5.58 -7.05
C GLY A 78 -2.91 -6.74 -7.92
N VAL A 79 -2.84 -7.97 -7.39
CA VAL A 79 -3.18 -9.20 -8.12
C VAL A 79 -4.69 -9.39 -8.19
N GLY A 80 -5.22 -9.36 -9.41
CA GLY A 80 -6.65 -9.47 -9.72
C GLY A 80 -6.98 -8.66 -10.97
N GLU A 81 -8.18 -8.85 -11.51
CA GLU A 81 -8.67 -7.97 -12.58
C GLU A 81 -8.80 -6.55 -12.03
N THR A 82 -8.28 -5.57 -12.76
CA THR A 82 -8.39 -4.16 -12.38
C THR A 82 -9.84 -3.73 -12.51
N VAL A 83 -10.54 -3.59 -11.38
CA VAL A 83 -11.85 -2.91 -11.33
C VAL A 83 -11.70 -1.39 -11.47
#